data_AF-A0AAV1UP66-F1
#
_entry.id   AF-A0AAV1UP66-F1
#
_cell.length_a   1.000
_cell.length_b   1.000
_cell.length_c   1.000
_cell.angle_alpha   90.00
_cell.angle_beta   90.00
_cell.angle_gamma   90.00
#
_symmetry.space_group_name_H-M   'P 1'
#
loop_
_entity.id
_entity.type
_entity.pdbx_description
1 polymer ?
#
loop_
_entity_poly.entity_id
_entity_poly.type
_entity_poly.pdbx_seq_one_letter_code
_entity_poly.pdbx_strand_id
1 'polypeptide(L)'
;MFTRRLRNYGMQHPVEAWVAGFGWAQDKLSSDARYPPQHDIDAVIQDRPVLLHHSCWHIAVVNAKASVTAGVDLTTRSQDDRDGAIDVGDDGAVQIVQNHVNEPSLGAQMSKALRSCVRAHLTAIHMNDEGVWRVYINLQEEDGLPVRVYLTPSNHELGKPMVLKAGDCNGLVSCHRMKIFCDGRLGAETAALRDPHKGTSNRGIFMYSDEDLAQKLRKADDAGNRIEIHAIDRAVEQVLAALKTAGVGPDRRPVLLHCQILSKDLISRMREQGVIANIWPSFAVTDAVYVCKRLQGSAIGFSYCLKRLLDSGVVCAEGTDALIETCNPFQGMFDAIYHHNLTTPRVCFYQKSDSHSMKRLPCTRKVVLLLQWQRTHLAKLLPAFVPILSCFAQM
;
A
#
# COMPACT_ATOMS: atom_id res chain seq x y z
N MET A 1 11.89 -8.71 -21.21
CA MET A 1 10.47 -8.35 -21.00
C MET A 1 10.26 -6.83 -20.91
N PHE A 2 11.13 -6.14 -20.16
CA PHE A 2 11.20 -4.68 -20.02
C PHE A 2 11.24 -3.91 -21.35
N THR A 3 12.30 -4.08 -22.15
CA THR A 3 12.52 -3.38 -23.43
C THR A 3 11.35 -3.55 -24.42
N ARG A 4 10.71 -4.72 -24.44
CA ARG A 4 9.50 -4.97 -25.25
C ARG A 4 8.31 -4.13 -24.80
N ARG A 5 8.06 -4.00 -23.49
CA ARG A 5 6.97 -3.16 -22.96
C ARG A 5 7.24 -1.69 -23.27
N LEU A 6 8.47 -1.24 -23.05
CA LEU A 6 8.88 0.13 -23.37
C LEU A 6 8.70 0.44 -24.86
N ARG A 7 9.12 -0.47 -25.75
CA ARG A 7 8.94 -0.34 -27.21
C ARG A 7 7.47 -0.18 -27.59
N ASN A 8 6.64 -1.08 -27.07
CA ASN A 8 5.21 -1.07 -27.36
C ASN A 8 4.56 0.23 -26.90
N TYR A 9 4.91 0.72 -25.70
CA TYR A 9 4.42 2.00 -25.21
C TYR A 9 4.86 3.15 -26.13
N GLY A 10 6.16 3.24 -26.47
CA GLY A 10 6.67 4.28 -27.37
C GLY A 10 5.97 4.30 -28.73
N MET A 11 5.64 3.12 -29.29
CA MET A 11 4.88 3.00 -30.54
C MET A 11 3.40 3.40 -30.41
N GLN A 12 2.76 3.12 -29.28
CA GLN A 12 1.36 3.49 -29.03
C GLN A 12 1.19 4.99 -28.72
N HIS A 13 2.26 5.64 -28.26
CA HIS A 13 2.26 7.02 -27.83
C HIS A 13 3.27 7.87 -28.63
N PRO A 14 3.22 7.94 -29.97
CA PRO A 14 4.28 8.54 -30.79
C PRO A 14 4.45 10.05 -30.64
N VAL A 15 3.43 10.74 -30.11
CA VAL A 15 3.40 12.22 -29.99
C VAL A 15 3.79 12.74 -28.61
N GLU A 16 4.00 11.84 -27.62
CA GLU A 16 4.43 12.26 -26.29
C GLU A 16 5.87 12.77 -26.34
N ALA A 17 6.07 14.00 -25.84
CA ALA A 17 7.37 14.66 -25.81
C ALA A 17 8.38 13.91 -24.93
N TRP A 18 7.88 13.16 -23.94
CA TRP A 18 8.64 12.33 -23.03
C TRP A 18 7.95 10.98 -22.85
N VAL A 19 8.71 9.94 -22.55
CA VAL A 19 8.17 8.67 -22.09
C VAL A 19 8.46 8.54 -20.59
N ALA A 20 7.42 8.75 -19.79
CA ALA A 20 7.47 8.60 -18.34
C ALA A 20 6.77 7.30 -17.91
N GLY A 21 7.32 6.61 -16.90
CA GLY A 21 6.71 5.39 -16.38
C GLY A 21 7.20 5.06 -14.97
N PHE A 22 6.48 4.17 -14.28
CA PHE A 22 6.83 3.77 -12.92
C PHE A 22 6.60 2.27 -12.70
N GLY A 23 7.11 1.76 -11.58
CA GLY A 23 6.73 0.45 -11.05
C GLY A 23 7.60 -0.72 -11.52
N TRP A 24 8.74 -0.45 -12.15
CA TRP A 24 9.72 -1.50 -12.40
C TRP A 24 10.43 -1.89 -11.09
N ALA A 25 10.81 -3.16 -10.98
CA ALA A 25 11.59 -3.67 -9.86
C ALA A 25 12.59 -4.70 -10.39
N GLN A 26 13.86 -4.57 -10.03
CA GLN A 26 14.96 -5.36 -10.59
C GLN A 26 14.73 -6.88 -10.43
N ASP A 27 14.16 -7.29 -9.30
CA ASP A 27 13.79 -8.68 -8.99
C ASP A 27 12.66 -9.22 -9.88
N LYS A 28 11.85 -8.33 -10.47
CA LYS A 28 10.80 -8.67 -11.45
C LYS A 28 11.28 -8.61 -12.90
N LEU A 29 12.40 -7.95 -13.17
CA LEU A 29 12.89 -7.73 -14.54
C LEU A 29 13.82 -8.84 -15.02
N SER A 30 14.64 -9.39 -14.13
CA SER A 30 15.61 -10.43 -14.47
C SER A 30 15.97 -11.30 -13.27
N SER A 31 16.47 -12.51 -13.53
CA SER A 31 16.84 -13.49 -12.49
C SER A 31 18.07 -13.09 -11.67
N ASP A 32 18.94 -12.28 -12.26
CA ASP A 32 20.12 -11.66 -11.64
C ASP A 32 19.78 -10.35 -10.91
N ALA A 33 18.50 -9.94 -10.88
CA ALA A 33 18.01 -8.75 -10.21
C ALA A 33 18.80 -7.48 -10.61
N ARG A 34 19.13 -7.36 -11.90
CA ARG A 34 19.91 -6.24 -12.43
C ARG A 34 19.03 -5.02 -12.70
N TYR A 35 19.61 -3.84 -12.51
CA TYR A 35 18.98 -2.57 -12.89
C TYR A 35 18.98 -2.44 -14.42
N PRO A 36 17.95 -1.84 -15.05
CA PRO A 36 17.96 -1.58 -16.48
C PRO A 36 19.03 -0.53 -16.81
N PRO A 37 20.09 -0.88 -17.54
CA PRO A 37 21.10 0.08 -17.90
C PRO A 37 20.57 1.06 -18.95
N GLN A 38 21.13 2.27 -18.99
CA GLN A 38 20.75 3.32 -19.94
C GLN A 38 20.73 2.81 -21.40
N HIS A 39 21.72 2.01 -21.78
CA HIS A 39 21.82 1.47 -23.15
C HIS A 39 20.65 0.55 -23.55
N ASP A 40 20.02 -0.15 -22.59
CA ASP A 40 18.83 -0.97 -22.85
C ASP A 40 17.63 -0.10 -23.25
N ILE A 41 17.58 1.12 -22.72
CA ILE A 41 16.53 2.12 -22.97
C ILE A 41 16.79 2.82 -24.32
N ASP A 42 18.03 3.26 -24.55
CA ASP A 42 18.46 3.88 -25.81
C ASP A 42 18.32 2.95 -27.02
N ALA A 43 18.48 1.64 -26.83
CA ALA A 43 18.26 0.63 -27.88
C ALA A 43 16.78 0.53 -28.33
N VAL A 44 15.86 1.14 -27.58
CA VAL A 44 14.42 1.04 -27.82
C VAL A 44 13.80 2.39 -28.17
N ILE A 45 14.16 3.45 -27.46
CA ILE A 45 13.65 4.81 -27.65
C ILE A 45 14.83 5.78 -27.61
N GLN A 46 15.14 6.36 -28.77
CA GLN A 46 16.31 7.22 -28.99
C GLN A 46 15.92 8.63 -29.48
N ASP A 47 14.71 8.75 -30.04
CA ASP A 47 14.16 9.96 -30.62
C ASP A 47 13.73 10.99 -29.57
N ARG A 48 13.41 10.53 -28.36
CA ARG A 48 12.86 11.37 -27.29
C ARG A 48 13.29 10.92 -25.90
N PRO A 49 13.24 11.80 -24.90
CA PRO A 49 13.69 11.51 -23.56
C PRO A 49 12.78 10.52 -22.80
N VAL A 50 13.40 9.67 -21.98
CA VAL A 50 12.73 8.60 -21.20
C VAL A 50 13.11 8.73 -19.72
N LEU A 51 12.12 8.63 -18.83
CA LEU A 51 12.28 8.56 -17.37
C LEU A 51 11.43 7.41 -16.82
N LEU A 52 12.04 6.47 -16.09
CA LEU A 52 11.32 5.33 -15.52
C LEU A 52 11.64 5.19 -14.02
N HIS A 53 10.65 5.47 -13.18
CA HIS A 53 10.74 5.33 -11.73
C HIS A 53 10.70 3.88 -11.29
N HIS A 54 11.61 3.52 -10.38
CA HIS A 54 11.57 2.27 -9.66
C HIS A 54 10.29 2.21 -8.80
N SER A 55 9.83 1.00 -8.48
CA SER A 55 8.66 0.76 -7.63
C SER A 55 8.76 1.35 -6.21
N CYS A 56 9.96 1.76 -5.76
CA CYS A 56 10.15 2.45 -4.49
C CYS A 56 10.19 3.98 -4.61
N TRP A 57 10.11 4.53 -5.82
CA TRP A 57 10.25 5.96 -6.15
C TRP A 57 11.55 6.65 -5.75
N HIS A 58 12.41 6.03 -4.95
CA HIS A 58 13.71 6.60 -4.58
C HIS A 58 14.78 6.45 -5.66
N ILE A 59 14.50 5.68 -6.71
CA ILE A 59 15.43 5.39 -7.80
C ILE A 59 14.71 5.55 -9.13
N ALA A 60 15.40 6.03 -10.16
CA ALA A 60 14.90 6.05 -11.53
C ALA A 60 15.99 5.61 -12.53
N VAL A 61 15.60 5.32 -13.77
CA VAL A 61 16.52 5.12 -14.90
C VAL A 61 16.11 6.02 -16.05
N VAL A 62 17.09 6.52 -16.82
CA VAL A 62 16.88 7.49 -17.90
C VAL A 62 17.67 7.10 -19.15
N ASN A 63 17.22 7.55 -20.33
CA ASN A 63 17.97 7.39 -21.59
C ASN A 63 18.94 8.56 -21.82
N ALA A 64 19.84 8.47 -22.80
CA ALA A 64 20.81 9.54 -23.08
C ALA A 64 20.12 10.86 -23.47
N LYS A 65 19.00 10.77 -24.18
CA LYS A 65 18.20 11.93 -24.61
C LYS A 65 17.63 12.73 -23.43
N ALA A 66 17.32 12.08 -22.30
CA ALA A 66 16.86 12.75 -21.08
C ALA A 66 17.95 13.66 -20.49
N SER A 67 19.20 13.19 -20.41
CA SER A 67 20.34 14.02 -19.95
C SER A 67 20.55 15.24 -20.85
N VAL A 68 20.49 15.05 -22.18
CA VAL A 68 20.60 16.16 -23.14
C VAL A 68 19.47 17.17 -22.95
N THR A 69 18.23 16.70 -22.76
CA THR A 69 17.06 17.56 -22.61
C THR A 69 17.07 18.32 -21.28
N ALA A 70 17.57 17.69 -20.22
CA ALA A 70 17.71 18.28 -18.89
C ALA A 70 18.90 19.26 -18.78
N GLY A 71 19.82 19.25 -19.76
CA GLY A 71 21.03 20.07 -19.73
C GLY A 71 22.04 19.66 -18.66
N VAL A 72 21.91 18.45 -18.10
CA VAL A 72 22.79 17.90 -17.06
C VAL A 72 23.08 16.44 -17.36
N ASP A 73 24.31 16.00 -17.07
CA ASP A 73 24.62 14.57 -17.14
C ASP A 73 24.01 13.85 -15.93
N LEU A 74 22.96 13.08 -16.19
CA LEU A 74 22.24 12.30 -15.18
C LEU A 74 22.97 11.00 -14.82
N THR A 75 23.93 10.54 -15.62
CA THR A 75 24.57 9.23 -15.47
C THR A 75 25.74 9.22 -14.49
N THR A 76 26.38 10.37 -14.27
CA THR A 76 27.54 10.53 -13.38
C THR A 76 27.20 10.60 -11.88
N ARG A 77 25.92 10.49 -11.51
CA ARG A 77 25.44 10.60 -10.12
C ARG A 77 25.11 9.27 -9.44
N SER A 78 25.30 8.12 -10.09
CA SER A 78 25.14 6.83 -9.42
C SER A 78 26.34 6.57 -8.51
N GLN A 79 26.19 6.72 -7.20
CA GLN A 79 27.27 6.44 -6.23
C GLN A 79 27.57 4.93 -6.05
N ASP A 80 26.81 4.04 -6.69
CA ASP A 80 26.98 2.59 -6.60
C ASP A 80 26.97 1.93 -7.97
N ASP A 81 27.38 0.65 -8.02
CA ASP A 81 27.34 -0.32 -9.14
C ASP A 81 25.93 -0.56 -9.75
N ARG A 82 24.99 0.37 -9.59
CA ARG A 82 23.59 0.36 -10.05
C ARG A 82 23.43 0.84 -11.49
N ASP A 83 24.40 0.51 -12.35
CA ASP A 83 24.50 0.73 -13.80
C ASP A 83 23.34 1.56 -14.42
N GLY A 84 23.46 2.89 -14.39
CA GLY A 84 22.49 3.83 -15.01
C GLY A 84 21.28 4.25 -14.17
N ALA A 85 21.17 3.78 -12.92
CA ALA A 85 20.12 4.19 -11.99
C ALA A 85 20.53 5.43 -11.19
N ILE A 86 19.57 6.35 -11.02
CA ILE A 86 19.76 7.64 -10.35
C ILE A 86 18.92 7.72 -9.08
N ASP A 87 19.48 8.28 -8.01
CA ASP A 87 18.75 8.53 -6.76
C ASP A 87 17.82 9.74 -6.90
N VAL A 88 16.58 9.60 -6.43
CA VAL A 88 15.49 10.59 -6.57
C VAL A 88 15.42 11.52 -5.34
N GLY A 89 16.05 11.14 -4.22
CA GLY A 89 15.80 11.71 -2.89
C GLY A 89 16.52 13.01 -2.53
N ASP A 90 17.74 13.25 -3.00
CA ASP A 90 18.57 14.37 -2.50
C ASP A 90 19.18 15.25 -3.60
N ASP A 91 19.12 14.82 -4.86
CA ASP A 91 19.78 15.50 -5.97
C ASP A 91 18.78 15.88 -7.06
N GLY A 92 18.75 17.16 -7.41
CA GLY A 92 17.86 17.78 -8.39
C GLY A 92 17.90 17.23 -9.83
N ALA A 93 18.58 16.12 -10.12
CA ALA A 93 18.62 15.48 -11.43
C ALA A 93 17.22 15.05 -11.92
N VAL A 94 16.43 14.41 -11.06
CA VAL A 94 15.04 14.05 -11.37
C VAL A 94 14.11 15.25 -11.28
N GLN A 95 14.33 16.17 -10.34
CA GLN A 95 13.56 17.42 -10.26
C GLN A 95 13.74 18.29 -11.53
N ILE A 96 14.95 18.37 -12.06
CA ILE A 96 15.28 19.08 -13.31
C ILE A 96 14.58 18.38 -14.48
N VAL A 97 14.62 17.04 -14.54
CA VAL A 97 13.90 16.27 -15.56
C VAL A 97 12.38 16.47 -15.43
N GLN A 98 11.80 16.31 -14.24
CA GLN A 98 10.37 16.53 -13.95
C GLN A 98 9.89 17.94 -14.34
N ASN A 99 10.75 18.96 -14.18
CA ASN A 99 10.44 20.32 -14.64
C ASN A 99 10.37 20.46 -16.18
N HIS A 100 10.99 19.55 -16.94
CA HIS A 100 11.00 19.52 -18.41
C HIS A 100 10.06 18.45 -18.99
N VAL A 101 9.64 17.48 -18.19
CA VAL A 101 8.65 16.48 -18.56
C VAL A 101 7.28 17.13 -18.44
N ASN A 102 6.46 17.05 -19.49
CA ASN A 102 5.02 17.33 -19.41
C ASN A 102 4.32 16.21 -18.64
N GLU A 103 4.74 15.90 -17.41
CA GLU A 103 4.00 14.98 -16.58
C GLU A 103 2.64 15.59 -16.27
N PRO A 104 1.56 14.79 -16.27
CA PRO A 104 0.29 15.28 -15.79
C PRO A 104 0.50 15.87 -14.38
N SER A 105 -0.08 17.04 -14.13
CA SER A 105 -0.05 17.62 -12.79
C SER A 105 -0.55 16.60 -11.77
N LEU A 106 -0.13 16.73 -10.51
CA LEU A 106 -0.58 15.83 -9.45
C LEU A 106 -2.12 15.75 -9.39
N GLY A 107 -2.81 16.88 -9.63
CA GLY A 107 -4.27 16.91 -9.79
C GLY A 107 -4.77 16.05 -10.96
N ALA A 108 -4.14 16.13 -12.13
CA ALA A 108 -4.50 15.29 -13.28
C ALA A 108 -4.23 13.80 -13.01
N GLN A 109 -3.13 13.46 -12.33
CA GLN A 109 -2.81 12.08 -11.93
C GLN A 109 -3.85 11.53 -10.95
N MET A 110 -4.19 12.30 -9.91
CA MET A 110 -5.23 11.94 -8.94
C MET A 110 -6.60 11.82 -9.60
N SER A 111 -6.98 12.77 -10.44
CA SER A 111 -8.23 12.73 -11.21
C SER A 111 -8.32 11.46 -12.07
N LYS A 112 -7.21 11.03 -12.70
CA LYS A 112 -7.12 9.75 -13.41
C LYS A 112 -7.27 8.54 -12.48
N ALA A 113 -6.62 8.53 -11.32
CA ALA A 113 -6.72 7.46 -10.33
C ALA A 113 -8.15 7.31 -9.77
N LEU A 114 -8.82 8.43 -9.45
CA LEU A 114 -10.21 8.45 -9.00
C LEU A 114 -11.15 7.91 -10.07
N ARG A 115 -10.95 8.25 -11.35
CA ARG A 115 -11.70 7.64 -12.46
C ARG A 115 -11.46 6.13 -12.59
N SER A 116 -10.27 5.64 -12.29
CA SER A 116 -10.01 4.19 -12.22
C SER A 116 -10.79 3.53 -11.09
N CYS A 117 -10.93 4.19 -9.94
CA CYS A 117 -11.78 3.72 -8.85
C CYS A 117 -13.26 3.61 -9.27
N VAL A 118 -13.79 4.60 -10.00
CA VAL A 118 -15.15 4.54 -10.58
C VAL A 118 -15.31 3.35 -11.52
N ARG A 119 -14.33 3.11 -12.41
CA ARG A 119 -14.36 1.95 -13.32
C ARG A 119 -14.31 0.60 -12.57
N ALA A 120 -13.69 0.60 -11.40
CA ALA A 120 -13.68 -0.54 -10.47
C ALA A 120 -14.96 -0.63 -9.61
N HIS A 121 -15.97 0.22 -9.86
CA HIS A 121 -17.24 0.30 -9.13
C HIS A 121 -17.10 0.72 -7.66
N LEU A 122 -16.05 1.46 -7.34
CA LEU A 122 -15.85 2.04 -6.02
C LEU A 122 -16.60 3.37 -5.93
N THR A 123 -17.35 3.56 -4.85
CA THR A 123 -18.07 4.81 -4.54
C THR A 123 -17.34 5.65 -3.51
N ALA A 124 -16.35 5.08 -2.83
CA ALA A 124 -15.55 5.73 -1.81
C ALA A 124 -14.22 5.03 -1.58
N ILE A 125 -13.23 5.81 -1.12
CA ILE A 125 -11.87 5.37 -0.83
C ILE A 125 -11.32 6.08 0.40
N HIS A 126 -10.37 5.43 1.08
CA HIS A 126 -9.54 6.00 2.12
C HIS A 126 -8.14 6.25 1.55
N MET A 127 -7.56 7.42 1.74
CA MET A 127 -6.25 7.76 1.18
C MET A 127 -5.27 8.05 2.30
N ASN A 128 -4.13 7.38 2.26
CA ASN A 128 -3.03 7.57 3.21
C ASN A 128 -1.90 8.45 2.62
N ASP A 129 -2.22 9.23 1.58
CA ASP A 129 -1.27 10.09 0.89
C ASP A 129 -0.90 11.30 1.76
N GLU A 130 0.38 11.54 1.99
CA GLU A 130 0.86 12.69 2.76
C GLU A 130 0.95 13.95 1.89
N GLY A 131 0.64 15.12 2.44
CA GLY A 131 0.91 16.42 1.80
C GLY A 131 0.02 16.81 0.61
N VAL A 132 -0.98 15.99 0.27
CA VAL A 132 -1.77 16.17 -0.97
C VAL A 132 -3.21 16.64 -0.75
N TRP A 133 -3.57 17.02 0.48
CA TRP A 133 -4.95 17.39 0.86
C TRP A 133 -5.54 18.51 -0.02
N ARG A 134 -4.72 19.54 -0.31
CA ARG A 134 -5.12 20.66 -1.17
C ARG A 134 -5.43 20.23 -2.60
N VAL A 135 -4.78 19.16 -3.09
CA VAL A 135 -5.05 18.65 -4.43
C VAL A 135 -6.46 18.09 -4.50
N TYR A 136 -6.87 17.29 -3.51
CA TYR A 136 -8.24 16.76 -3.44
C TYR A 136 -9.29 17.85 -3.24
N ILE A 137 -8.99 18.88 -2.44
CA ILE A 137 -9.87 20.04 -2.25
C ILE A 137 -10.03 20.81 -3.57
N ASN A 138 -8.93 21.15 -4.24
CA ASN A 138 -8.98 21.85 -5.52
C ASN A 138 -9.74 21.03 -6.58
N LEU A 139 -9.47 19.72 -6.68
CA LEU A 139 -10.22 18.85 -7.60
C LEU A 139 -11.72 18.80 -7.26
N GLN A 140 -12.07 18.81 -5.97
CA GLN A 140 -13.46 18.87 -5.53
C GLN A 140 -14.14 20.20 -5.91
N GLU A 141 -13.41 21.32 -5.85
CA GLU A 141 -13.93 22.65 -6.14
C GLU A 141 -13.98 22.96 -7.64
N GLU A 142 -13.00 22.50 -8.41
CA GLU A 142 -12.87 22.75 -9.85
C GLU A 142 -13.72 21.79 -10.69
N ASP A 143 -13.61 20.47 -10.42
CA ASP A 143 -14.21 19.42 -11.26
C ASP A 143 -15.34 18.66 -10.55
N GLY A 144 -15.35 18.66 -9.22
CA GLY A 144 -16.12 17.73 -8.40
C GLY A 144 -15.53 16.32 -8.41
N LEU A 145 -15.35 15.72 -7.23
CA LEU A 145 -14.81 14.36 -7.16
C LEU A 145 -15.84 13.33 -7.64
N PRO A 146 -15.42 12.28 -8.37
CA PRO A 146 -16.35 11.25 -8.84
C PRO A 146 -16.59 10.14 -7.79
N VAL A 147 -15.84 10.15 -6.68
CA VAL A 147 -15.95 9.22 -5.55
C VAL A 147 -15.70 9.97 -4.24
N ARG A 148 -16.21 9.43 -3.12
CA ARG A 148 -15.93 9.98 -1.79
C ARG A 148 -14.50 9.67 -1.35
N VAL A 149 -13.80 10.68 -0.85
CA VAL A 149 -12.40 10.56 -0.43
C VAL A 149 -12.29 10.83 1.07
N TYR A 150 -11.87 9.81 1.82
CA TYR A 150 -11.51 9.93 3.22
C TYR A 150 -10.01 10.06 3.35
N LEU A 151 -9.58 11.26 3.70
CA LEU A 151 -8.21 11.62 3.91
C LEU A 151 -7.74 11.14 5.29
N THR A 152 -6.61 10.43 5.31
CA THR A 152 -5.97 9.87 6.51
C THR A 152 -4.54 10.40 6.62
N PRO A 153 -4.34 11.59 7.23
CA PRO A 153 -3.02 12.17 7.42
C PRO A 153 -2.09 11.32 8.25
N SER A 154 -0.81 11.45 7.96
CA SER A 154 0.24 10.84 8.76
C SER A 154 0.39 11.55 10.11
N ASN A 155 0.84 10.83 11.15
CA ASN A 155 1.14 11.46 12.44
C ASN A 155 2.22 12.54 12.34
N HIS A 156 3.05 12.52 11.29
CA HIS A 156 4.04 13.57 11.02
C HIS A 156 3.41 14.88 10.54
N GLU A 157 2.15 14.86 10.13
CA GLU A 157 1.40 16.03 9.66
C GLU A 157 0.53 16.66 10.75
N LEU A 158 0.37 15.98 11.90
CA LEU A 158 -0.45 16.47 12.99
C LEU A 158 0.02 17.86 13.47
N GLY A 159 -0.90 18.83 13.45
CA GLY A 159 -0.64 20.20 13.90
C GLY A 159 0.08 21.08 12.88
N LYS A 160 0.46 20.56 11.71
CA LYS A 160 1.00 21.41 10.63
C LYS A 160 -0.11 22.33 10.08
N PRO A 161 0.22 23.57 9.69
CA PRO A 161 -0.73 24.43 8.99
C PRO A 161 -1.30 23.74 7.76
N MET A 162 -2.56 24.04 7.42
CA MET A 162 -3.26 23.54 6.23
C MET A 162 -3.59 22.04 6.20
N VAL A 163 -3.20 21.27 7.22
CA VAL A 163 -3.63 19.88 7.37
C VAL A 163 -5.04 19.85 7.95
N LEU A 164 -5.92 19.07 7.33
CA LEU A 164 -7.31 18.93 7.77
C LEU A 164 -7.37 18.28 9.15
N LYS A 165 -8.22 18.84 10.02
CA LYS A 165 -8.53 18.32 11.34
C LYS A 165 -9.58 17.22 11.25
N ALA A 166 -9.66 16.40 12.30
CA ALA A 166 -10.73 15.43 12.42
C ALA A 166 -12.09 16.13 12.40
N GLY A 167 -12.98 15.73 11.48
CA GLY A 167 -14.28 16.33 11.27
C GLY A 167 -14.35 17.28 10.07
N ASP A 168 -13.21 17.76 9.55
CA ASP A 168 -13.21 18.65 8.40
C ASP A 168 -13.77 17.95 7.16
N CYS A 169 -14.59 18.68 6.41
CA CYS A 169 -15.18 18.20 5.16
C CYS A 169 -15.33 19.31 4.12
N ASN A 170 -15.19 18.94 2.86
CA ASN A 170 -15.46 19.78 1.69
C ASN A 170 -16.06 18.87 0.60
N GLY A 171 -17.37 18.99 0.34
CA GLY A 171 -18.07 18.16 -0.63
C GLY A 171 -17.91 16.66 -0.35
N LEU A 172 -17.21 15.96 -1.23
CA LEU A 172 -16.93 14.52 -1.11
C LEU A 172 -15.59 14.20 -0.41
N VAL A 173 -14.84 15.22 -0.01
CA VAL A 173 -13.59 15.11 0.74
C VAL A 173 -13.87 15.23 2.24
N SER A 174 -13.31 14.35 3.06
CA SER A 174 -13.40 14.46 4.52
C SER A 174 -12.16 13.90 5.22
N CYS A 175 -11.81 14.44 6.38
CA CYS A 175 -10.72 13.98 7.23
C CYS A 175 -11.25 13.55 8.58
N HIS A 176 -11.02 12.30 8.97
CA HIS A 176 -11.43 11.78 10.28
C HIS A 176 -10.40 10.88 10.94
N ARG A 177 -9.32 10.57 10.22
CA ARG A 177 -8.41 9.48 10.58
C ARG A 177 -6.98 9.97 10.64
N MET A 178 -6.12 9.17 11.25
CA MET A 178 -4.69 9.43 11.28
C MET A 178 -3.92 8.12 11.13
N LYS A 179 -2.93 8.13 10.25
CA LYS A 179 -2.07 7.00 9.95
C LYS A 179 -0.82 7.05 10.83
N ILE A 180 -0.45 5.91 11.39
CA ILE A 180 0.82 5.71 12.11
C ILE A 180 1.51 4.46 11.54
N PHE A 181 2.81 4.53 11.29
CA PHE A 181 3.65 3.38 10.97
C PHE A 181 4.50 3.01 12.18
N CYS A 182 4.56 1.73 12.55
CA CYS A 182 5.29 1.27 13.74
C CYS A 182 6.53 0.42 13.40
N ASP A 183 6.61 -0.12 12.19
CA ASP A 183 7.74 -0.90 11.67
C ASP A 183 7.81 -0.82 10.14
N GLY A 184 8.71 -1.61 9.55
CA GLY A 184 8.89 -1.69 8.10
C GLY A 184 8.15 -2.86 7.44
N ARG A 185 8.68 -3.35 6.31
CA ARG A 185 8.03 -4.37 5.48
C ARG A 185 8.79 -5.69 5.48
N LEU A 186 8.07 -6.80 5.32
CA LEU A 186 8.65 -8.14 5.35
C LEU A 186 9.72 -8.35 4.26
N GLY A 187 9.43 -7.92 3.03
CA GLY A 187 10.35 -8.11 1.88
C GLY A 187 11.74 -7.49 2.08
N ALA A 188 11.80 -6.36 2.78
CA ALA A 188 13.02 -5.59 3.05
C ALA A 188 13.69 -5.95 4.40
N GLU A 189 13.20 -6.97 5.10
CA GLU A 189 13.72 -7.38 6.42
C GLU A 189 13.66 -6.30 7.51
N THR A 190 12.75 -5.33 7.36
CA THR A 190 12.56 -4.24 8.33
C THR A 190 11.32 -4.43 9.21
N ALA A 191 10.42 -5.35 8.85
CA ALA A 191 9.29 -5.74 9.71
C ALA A 191 9.77 -6.26 11.08
N ALA A 192 9.15 -5.79 12.17
CA ALA A 192 9.53 -6.12 13.53
C ALA A 192 8.99 -7.50 13.92
N LEU A 193 9.83 -8.53 13.86
CA LEU A 193 9.41 -9.91 14.10
C LEU A 193 9.78 -10.43 15.49
N ARG A 194 8.94 -11.32 16.04
CA ARG A 194 9.22 -12.07 17.26
C ARG A 194 10.37 -13.05 17.02
N ASP A 195 10.37 -13.77 15.91
CA ASP A 195 11.50 -14.59 15.48
C ASP A 195 12.37 -13.82 14.48
N PRO A 196 13.71 -13.97 14.47
CA PRO A 196 14.55 -13.34 13.44
C PRO A 196 14.13 -13.70 12.02
N HIS A 197 14.37 -12.78 11.07
CA HIS A 197 14.25 -13.07 9.64
C HIS A 197 15.09 -14.29 9.29
N LYS A 198 14.52 -15.22 8.53
CA LYS A 198 15.10 -16.54 8.22
C LYS A 198 16.52 -16.40 7.67
N GLY A 199 17.46 -17.11 8.29
CA GLY A 199 18.87 -17.09 7.89
C GLY A 199 19.65 -15.88 8.40
N THR A 200 19.08 -15.06 9.29
CA THR A 200 19.72 -13.88 9.87
C THR A 200 19.50 -13.83 11.39
N SER A 201 20.20 -12.92 12.08
CA SER A 201 19.90 -12.53 13.47
C SER A 201 18.99 -11.29 13.57
N ASN A 202 18.63 -10.69 12.43
CA ASN A 202 17.86 -9.45 12.35
C ASN A 202 16.39 -9.69 12.74
N ARG A 203 15.83 -8.87 13.64
CA ARG A 203 14.42 -8.91 14.06
C ARG A 203 13.61 -7.69 13.59
N GLY A 204 14.13 -6.98 12.59
CA GLY A 204 13.57 -5.73 12.09
C GLY A 204 13.68 -4.58 13.07
N ILE A 205 12.92 -3.52 12.79
CA ILE A 205 13.02 -2.24 13.49
C ILE A 205 11.67 -1.82 14.08
N PHE A 206 11.71 -1.19 15.25
CA PHE A 206 10.62 -0.35 15.70
C PHE A 206 10.89 1.08 15.24
N MET A 207 9.84 1.77 14.80
CA MET A 207 9.95 3.20 14.46
C MET A 207 9.98 4.09 15.71
N TYR A 208 9.43 3.61 16.83
CA TYR A 208 9.25 4.39 18.06
C TYR A 208 9.56 3.56 19.32
N SER A 209 9.92 4.25 20.41
CA SER A 209 9.89 3.64 21.75
C SER A 209 8.45 3.45 22.22
N ASP A 210 8.25 2.67 23.28
CA ASP A 210 6.92 2.42 23.86
C ASP A 210 6.25 3.72 24.33
N GLU A 211 7.02 4.60 24.99
CA GLU A 211 6.54 5.89 25.46
C GLU A 211 6.18 6.83 24.31
N ASP A 212 7.03 6.90 23.28
CA ASP A 212 6.78 7.78 22.13
C ASP A 212 5.56 7.31 21.33
N LEU A 213 5.40 5.99 21.13
CA LEU A 213 4.22 5.45 20.46
C LEU A 213 2.95 5.74 21.27
N ALA A 214 2.94 5.51 22.58
CA ALA A 214 1.80 5.82 23.43
C ALA A 214 1.45 7.32 23.41
N GLN A 215 2.46 8.20 23.41
CA GLN A 215 2.25 9.64 23.31
C GLN A 215 1.66 10.04 21.96
N LYS A 216 2.15 9.47 20.85
CA LYS A 216 1.60 9.73 19.50
C LYS A 216 0.16 9.26 19.37
N LEU A 217 -0.16 8.08 19.88
CA LEU A 217 -1.53 7.56 19.91
C LEU A 217 -2.46 8.47 20.71
N ARG A 218 -2.03 8.92 21.89
CA ARG A 218 -2.80 9.85 22.72
C ARG A 218 -3.04 11.18 22.00
N LYS A 219 -1.99 11.77 21.41
CA LYS A 219 -2.12 13.03 20.65
C LYS A 219 -3.10 12.92 19.48
N ALA A 220 -3.09 11.80 18.76
CA ALA A 220 -4.04 11.57 17.67
C ALA A 220 -5.49 11.41 18.17
N ASP A 221 -5.70 10.69 19.28
CA ASP A 221 -7.02 10.54 19.90
C ASP A 221 -7.55 11.89 20.44
N ASP A 222 -6.70 12.65 21.14
CA ASP A 222 -7.04 13.97 21.68
C ASP A 222 -7.38 14.98 20.57
N ALA A 223 -6.78 14.82 19.38
CA ALA A 223 -7.12 15.59 18.19
C ALA A 223 -8.43 15.14 17.51
N GLY A 224 -9.10 14.12 18.04
CA GLY A 224 -10.37 13.57 17.54
C GLY A 224 -10.22 12.59 16.37
N ASN A 225 -9.00 12.21 16.00
CA ASN A 225 -8.75 11.30 14.88
C ASN A 225 -8.99 9.84 15.30
N ARG A 226 -9.64 9.06 14.42
CA ARG A 226 -9.57 7.60 14.48
C ARG A 226 -8.21 7.12 13.98
N ILE A 227 -7.55 6.26 14.75
CA ILE A 227 -6.17 5.86 14.48
C ILE A 227 -6.13 4.61 13.58
N GLU A 228 -5.33 4.68 12.50
CA GLU A 228 -4.98 3.57 11.62
C GLU A 228 -3.49 3.25 11.71
N ILE A 229 -3.15 2.01 12.03
CA ILE A 229 -1.80 1.64 12.48
C ILE A 229 -1.25 0.55 11.58
N HIS A 230 -0.08 0.78 10.98
CA HIS A 230 0.69 -0.29 10.33
C HIS A 230 1.61 -0.90 11.36
N ALA A 231 1.47 -2.21 11.57
CA ALA A 231 2.37 -2.98 12.40
C ALA A 231 2.35 -4.46 11.98
N ILE A 232 3.51 -5.12 12.02
CA ILE A 232 3.65 -6.56 11.75
C ILE A 232 4.19 -7.26 13.00
N ASP A 233 3.61 -8.42 13.36
CA ASP A 233 4.06 -9.33 14.43
C ASP A 233 4.43 -8.64 15.77
N ARG A 234 5.72 -8.43 16.04
CA ARG A 234 6.20 -7.83 17.30
C ARG A 234 5.83 -6.34 17.41
N ALA A 235 5.68 -5.62 16.30
CA ALA A 235 5.12 -4.27 16.31
C ALA A 235 3.64 -4.26 16.71
N VAL A 236 2.87 -5.30 16.37
CA VAL A 236 1.46 -5.39 16.81
C VAL A 236 1.37 -5.54 18.33
N GLU A 237 2.29 -6.30 18.92
CA GLU A 237 2.41 -6.42 20.37
C GLU A 237 2.66 -5.06 21.05
N GLN A 238 3.59 -4.27 20.50
CA GLN A 238 3.90 -2.92 20.97
C GLN A 238 2.68 -2.00 20.85
N VAL A 239 2.00 -2.01 19.70
CA VAL A 239 0.79 -1.22 19.45
C VAL A 239 -0.32 -1.55 20.44
N LEU A 240 -0.58 -2.84 20.69
CA LEU A 240 -1.61 -3.27 21.64
C LEU A 240 -1.29 -2.93 23.09
N ALA A 241 -0.02 -2.73 23.44
CA ALA A 241 0.37 -2.20 24.74
C ALA A 241 0.19 -0.67 24.78
N ALA A 242 0.66 0.01 23.73
CA ALA A 242 0.60 1.47 23.61
C ALA A 242 -0.83 2.00 23.54
N LEU A 243 -1.77 1.30 22.88
CA LEU A 243 -3.20 1.67 22.88
C LEU A 243 -3.79 1.68 24.30
N LYS A 244 -3.47 0.67 25.12
CA LYS A 244 -3.87 0.64 26.54
C LYS A 244 -3.27 1.81 27.31
N THR A 245 -1.96 2.05 27.17
CA THR A 245 -1.26 3.17 27.83
C THR A 245 -1.79 4.53 27.40
N ALA A 246 -2.19 4.66 26.13
CA ALA A 246 -2.79 5.88 25.57
C ALA A 246 -4.27 6.07 25.98
N GLY A 247 -4.93 5.05 26.53
CA GLY A 247 -6.36 5.09 26.85
C GLY A 247 -7.27 5.01 25.61
N VAL A 248 -6.75 4.51 24.49
CA VAL A 248 -7.51 4.36 23.24
C VAL A 248 -8.22 3.02 23.26
N GLY A 249 -9.49 3.04 23.68
CA GLY A 249 -10.32 1.85 23.84
C GLY A 249 -11.22 1.52 22.63
N PRO A 250 -12.07 0.48 22.77
CA PRO A 250 -12.98 0.01 21.71
C PRO A 250 -13.87 1.10 21.09
N ASP A 251 -14.34 2.06 21.89
CA ASP A 251 -15.23 3.15 21.43
C ASP A 251 -14.54 4.08 20.42
N ARG A 252 -13.21 4.16 20.45
CA ARG A 252 -12.38 4.90 19.49
C ARG A 252 -12.20 4.15 18.17
N ARG A 253 -12.48 2.84 18.14
CA ARG A 253 -12.38 1.97 16.97
C ARG A 253 -11.00 2.02 16.29
N PRO A 254 -9.89 1.76 17.02
CA PRO A 254 -8.56 1.71 16.42
C PRO A 254 -8.49 0.63 15.34
N VAL A 255 -7.77 0.91 14.25
CA VAL A 255 -7.66 0.01 13.10
C VAL A 255 -6.22 -0.44 12.92
N LEU A 256 -5.99 -1.75 12.88
CA LEU A 256 -4.72 -2.35 12.49
C LEU A 256 -4.75 -2.66 10.98
N LEU A 257 -3.80 -2.12 10.23
CA LEU A 257 -3.65 -2.32 8.79
C LEU A 257 -2.78 -3.54 8.48
N HIS A 258 -2.92 -4.08 7.27
CA HIS A 258 -2.24 -5.28 6.72
C HIS A 258 -2.61 -6.58 7.45
N CYS A 259 -2.46 -6.62 8.77
CA CYS A 259 -2.62 -7.83 9.58
C CYS A 259 -1.77 -9.00 9.06
N GLN A 260 -0.54 -8.69 8.62
CA GLN A 260 0.29 -9.62 7.84
C GLN A 260 0.74 -10.84 8.64
N ILE A 261 1.10 -10.69 9.93
CA ILE A 261 1.52 -11.79 10.81
C ILE A 261 0.86 -11.56 12.18
N LEU A 262 -0.01 -12.50 12.57
CA LEU A 262 -0.77 -12.42 13.82
C LEU A 262 -0.85 -13.78 14.50
N SER A 263 -0.11 -13.93 15.58
CA SER A 263 -0.21 -15.10 16.46
C SER A 263 -1.57 -15.12 17.19
N LYS A 264 -1.94 -16.28 17.74
CA LYS A 264 -3.23 -16.47 18.43
C LYS A 264 -3.43 -15.49 19.59
N ASP A 265 -2.37 -15.22 20.35
CA ASP A 265 -2.43 -14.27 21.47
C ASP A 265 -2.69 -12.83 21.01
N LEU A 266 -2.08 -12.41 19.89
CA LEU A 266 -2.32 -11.08 19.30
C LEU A 266 -3.77 -10.95 18.81
N ILE A 267 -4.31 -11.98 18.17
CA ILE A 267 -5.72 -11.99 17.73
C ILE A 267 -6.68 -11.88 18.93
N SER A 268 -6.41 -12.61 20.03
CA SER A 268 -7.22 -12.50 21.27
C SER A 268 -7.18 -11.08 21.83
N ARG A 269 -5.97 -10.50 21.95
CA ARG A 269 -5.78 -9.14 22.45
C ARG A 269 -6.44 -8.09 21.56
N MET A 270 -6.41 -8.25 20.23
CA MET A 270 -7.13 -7.38 19.30
C MET A 270 -8.64 -7.41 19.54
N ARG A 271 -9.23 -8.60 19.68
CA ARG A 271 -10.65 -8.77 19.99
C ARG A 271 -11.02 -8.09 21.31
N GLU A 272 -10.26 -8.34 22.38
CA GLU A 272 -10.49 -7.78 23.71
C GLU A 272 -10.41 -6.24 23.72
N GLN A 273 -9.49 -5.67 22.95
CA GLN A 273 -9.31 -4.21 22.86
C GLN A 273 -10.19 -3.54 21.81
N GLY A 274 -11.04 -4.29 21.11
CA GLY A 274 -11.90 -3.75 20.05
C GLY A 274 -11.14 -3.19 18.85
N VAL A 275 -9.93 -3.71 18.59
CA VAL A 275 -9.12 -3.33 17.42
C VAL A 275 -9.71 -3.96 16.17
N ILE A 276 -9.97 -3.14 15.15
CA ILE A 276 -10.48 -3.56 13.85
C ILE A 276 -9.30 -4.04 13.00
N ALA A 277 -9.43 -5.20 12.37
CA ALA A 277 -8.48 -5.69 11.39
C ALA A 277 -8.86 -5.17 10.00
N ASN A 278 -8.02 -4.33 9.38
CA ASN A 278 -8.13 -4.01 7.95
C ASN A 278 -7.18 -4.93 7.17
N ILE A 279 -7.75 -5.87 6.44
CA ILE A 279 -7.05 -6.99 5.79
C ILE A 279 -7.03 -6.81 4.27
N TRP A 280 -5.93 -7.18 3.63
CA TRP A 280 -5.75 -7.06 2.17
C TRP A 280 -5.46 -8.42 1.55
N PRO A 281 -6.50 -9.13 1.07
CA PRO A 281 -6.35 -10.53 0.66
C PRO A 281 -5.33 -10.77 -0.46
N SER A 282 -5.18 -9.82 -1.39
CA SER A 282 -4.24 -9.95 -2.51
C SER A 282 -2.77 -10.08 -2.05
N PHE A 283 -2.42 -9.48 -0.91
CA PHE A 283 -1.08 -9.64 -0.32
C PHE A 283 -0.78 -11.08 0.09
N ALA A 284 -1.79 -11.89 0.45
CA ALA A 284 -1.57 -13.31 0.74
C ALA A 284 -1.05 -14.08 -0.50
N VAL A 285 -1.31 -13.55 -1.70
CA VAL A 285 -0.87 -14.11 -2.98
C VAL A 285 0.46 -13.50 -3.43
N THR A 286 0.59 -12.17 -3.40
CA THR A 286 1.78 -11.47 -3.90
C THR A 286 2.97 -11.57 -2.95
N ASP A 287 2.74 -11.53 -1.63
CA ASP A 287 3.82 -11.67 -0.63
C ASP A 287 4.21 -13.12 -0.34
N ALA A 288 3.52 -14.12 -0.90
CA ALA A 288 3.77 -15.53 -0.60
C ALA A 288 5.24 -15.93 -0.79
N VAL A 289 5.93 -15.33 -1.77
CA VAL A 289 7.36 -15.54 -2.00
C VAL A 289 8.21 -14.99 -0.84
N TYR A 290 7.88 -13.80 -0.33
CA TYR A 290 8.60 -13.17 0.77
C TYR A 290 8.30 -13.85 2.09
N VAL A 291 7.06 -14.31 2.32
CA VAL A 291 6.70 -15.13 3.48
C VAL A 291 7.60 -16.37 3.57
N CYS A 292 7.71 -17.14 2.49
CA CYS A 292 8.56 -18.34 2.46
C CYS A 292 10.07 -18.03 2.57
N LYS A 293 10.50 -16.89 2.02
CA LYS A 293 11.90 -16.46 2.01
C LYS A 293 12.34 -15.90 3.37
N ARG A 294 11.47 -15.17 4.07
CA ARG A 294 11.82 -14.35 5.23
C ARG A 294 11.33 -14.90 6.57
N LEU A 295 10.25 -15.69 6.62
CA LEU A 295 9.73 -16.22 7.88
C LEU A 295 10.28 -17.58 8.26
N GLN A 296 10.45 -17.80 9.57
CA GLN A 296 10.72 -19.11 10.15
C GLN A 296 9.46 -19.97 10.19
N GLY A 297 9.62 -21.29 10.21
CA GLY A 297 8.54 -22.26 10.05
C GLY A 297 7.35 -22.10 10.99
N SER A 298 7.58 -21.67 12.24
CA SER A 298 6.57 -21.37 13.26
C SER A 298 5.68 -20.18 12.89
N ALA A 299 6.28 -19.07 12.44
CA ALA A 299 5.61 -17.81 12.12
C ALA A 299 4.80 -17.88 10.83
N ILE A 300 5.23 -18.74 9.89
CA ILE A 300 4.57 -18.93 8.60
C ILE A 300 3.06 -19.21 8.77
N GLY A 301 2.65 -20.10 9.69
CA GLY A 301 1.23 -20.44 9.96
C GLY A 301 0.38 -19.31 10.57
N PHE A 302 1.00 -18.16 10.85
CA PHE A 302 0.36 -16.94 11.37
C PHE A 302 0.33 -15.81 10.34
N SER A 303 0.88 -16.03 9.14
CA SER A 303 0.81 -15.04 8.07
C SER A 303 -0.57 -15.03 7.40
N TYR A 304 -1.13 -13.84 7.17
CA TYR A 304 -2.41 -13.62 6.48
C TYR A 304 -3.54 -14.57 6.92
N CYS A 305 -3.80 -14.62 8.23
CA CYS A 305 -4.75 -15.55 8.83
C CYS A 305 -6.21 -15.02 8.85
N LEU A 306 -6.74 -14.64 7.69
CA LEU A 306 -8.05 -13.97 7.54
C LEU A 306 -9.19 -14.77 8.20
N LYS A 307 -9.26 -16.07 7.94
CA LYS A 307 -10.28 -16.95 8.52
C LYS A 307 -10.20 -16.98 10.04
N ARG A 308 -8.99 -17.02 10.61
CA ARG A 308 -8.79 -17.07 12.07
C ARG A 308 -9.25 -15.78 12.73
N LEU A 309 -8.98 -14.63 12.12
CA LEU A 309 -9.49 -13.34 12.61
C LEU A 309 -11.02 -13.33 12.67
N LEU A 310 -11.67 -13.77 11.59
CA LEU A 310 -13.12 -13.85 11.49
C LEU A 310 -13.73 -14.82 12.51
N ASP A 311 -13.20 -16.05 12.59
CA ASP A 311 -13.67 -17.08 13.53
C ASP A 311 -13.45 -16.65 14.99
N SER A 312 -12.42 -15.82 15.24
CA SER A 312 -12.13 -15.25 16.55
C SER A 312 -13.00 -14.03 16.88
N GLY A 313 -13.93 -13.64 16.01
CA GLY A 313 -14.84 -12.51 16.20
C GLY A 313 -14.18 -11.13 16.23
N VAL A 314 -12.99 -10.99 15.66
CA VAL A 314 -12.40 -9.67 15.37
C VAL A 314 -13.23 -9.01 14.27
N VAL A 315 -13.52 -7.72 14.41
CA VAL A 315 -14.18 -6.95 13.36
C VAL A 315 -13.19 -6.77 12.22
N CYS A 316 -13.56 -7.23 11.02
CA CYS A 316 -12.74 -7.12 9.83
C CYS A 316 -13.31 -6.11 8.84
N ALA A 317 -12.42 -5.34 8.23
CA ALA A 317 -12.65 -4.54 7.04
C ALA A 317 -11.65 -4.98 5.95
N GLU A 318 -11.98 -4.72 4.69
CA GLU A 318 -11.10 -5.05 3.55
C GLU A 318 -10.64 -3.78 2.84
N GLY A 319 -9.43 -3.84 2.30
CA GLY A 319 -8.84 -2.83 1.43
C GLY A 319 -7.89 -3.47 0.41
N THR A 320 -7.23 -2.65 -0.39
CA THR A 320 -6.33 -3.13 -1.45
C THR A 320 -4.90 -2.62 -1.33
N ASP A 321 -4.66 -1.47 -0.70
CA ASP A 321 -3.36 -0.77 -0.74
C ASP A 321 -2.94 -0.41 -2.17
N ALA A 322 -3.91 -0.04 -3.02
CA ALA A 322 -3.59 0.26 -4.40
C ALA A 322 -2.82 1.58 -4.48
N LEU A 323 -1.73 1.75 -5.23
CA LEU A 323 -1.40 0.98 -6.42
C LEU A 323 -0.39 -0.16 -6.22
N ILE A 324 -0.09 -0.56 -4.97
CA ILE A 324 0.72 -1.78 -4.73
C ILE A 324 -0.02 -2.99 -5.30
N GLU A 325 -1.30 -3.12 -4.95
CA GLU A 325 -2.24 -4.06 -5.59
C GLU A 325 -3.23 -3.31 -6.48
N THR A 326 -4.06 -4.06 -7.22
CA THR A 326 -5.14 -3.47 -7.99
C THR A 326 -6.23 -2.88 -7.09
N CYS A 327 -6.80 -1.74 -7.47
CA CYS A 327 -7.98 -1.18 -6.81
C CYS A 327 -9.27 -1.97 -7.09
N ASN A 328 -9.23 -2.99 -7.95
CA ASN A 328 -10.40 -3.82 -8.27
C ASN A 328 -10.78 -4.73 -7.08
N PRO A 329 -11.91 -4.48 -6.39
CA PRO A 329 -12.29 -5.25 -5.21
C PRO A 329 -12.59 -6.72 -5.54
N PHE A 330 -12.97 -7.04 -6.78
CA PHE A 330 -13.22 -8.42 -7.19
C PHE A 330 -11.94 -9.27 -7.20
N GLN A 331 -10.77 -8.65 -7.41
CA GLN A 331 -9.50 -9.36 -7.29
C GLN A 331 -9.23 -9.74 -5.83
N GLY A 332 -9.42 -8.81 -4.89
CA GLY A 332 -9.29 -9.10 -3.46
C GLY A 332 -10.26 -10.21 -3.01
N MET A 333 -11.51 -10.18 -3.46
CA MET A 333 -12.47 -11.26 -3.18
C MET A 333 -12.04 -12.60 -3.77
N PHE A 334 -11.55 -12.60 -5.01
CA PHE A 334 -11.02 -13.80 -5.65
C PHE A 334 -9.83 -14.35 -4.86
N ASP A 335 -8.89 -13.50 -4.48
CA ASP A 335 -7.70 -13.88 -3.73
C ASP A 335 -8.06 -14.41 -2.34
N ALA A 336 -9.05 -13.83 -1.64
CA ALA A 336 -9.54 -14.33 -0.36
C ALA A 336 -10.20 -15.72 -0.45
N ILE A 337 -10.82 -16.05 -1.59
CA ILE A 337 -11.53 -17.33 -1.78
C ILE A 337 -10.59 -18.42 -2.28
N TYR A 338 -9.75 -18.08 -3.25
CA TYR A 338 -8.94 -19.04 -4.00
C TYR A 338 -7.49 -19.08 -3.57
N HIS A 339 -6.96 -17.97 -3.02
CA HIS A 339 -5.57 -17.77 -2.65
C HIS A 339 -4.62 -18.23 -3.77
N HIS A 340 -4.91 -17.84 -5.00
CA HIS A 340 -4.30 -18.42 -6.20
C HIS A 340 -3.57 -17.37 -7.04
N ASN A 341 -2.26 -17.54 -7.20
CA ASN A 341 -1.52 -16.73 -8.17
C ASN A 341 -1.73 -17.30 -9.59
N LEU A 342 -2.48 -16.58 -10.43
CA LEU A 342 -2.77 -17.00 -11.81
C LEU A 342 -1.51 -17.16 -12.69
N THR A 343 -0.42 -16.48 -12.32
CA THR A 343 0.85 -16.51 -13.07
C THR A 343 1.88 -17.48 -12.48
N THR A 344 1.80 -17.75 -11.17
CA THR A 344 2.69 -18.70 -10.47
C THR A 344 1.89 -19.62 -9.52
N PRO A 345 1.06 -20.55 -10.04
CA PRO A 345 0.13 -21.37 -9.24
C PRO A 345 0.77 -22.22 -8.14
N ARG A 346 2.09 -22.42 -8.19
CA ARG A 346 2.87 -23.21 -7.24
C ARG A 346 3.30 -22.42 -6.00
N VAL A 347 3.17 -21.09 -6.01
CA VAL A 347 3.56 -20.19 -4.91
C VAL A 347 2.30 -19.76 -4.16
N CYS A 348 1.57 -20.72 -3.63
CA CYS A 348 0.40 -20.45 -2.79
C CYS A 348 0.73 -20.88 -1.36
N PHE A 349 0.68 -19.92 -0.44
CA PHE A 349 0.87 -20.19 0.97
C PHE A 349 -0.43 -20.75 1.56
N TYR A 350 -0.49 -22.04 1.90
CA TYR A 350 -1.51 -22.54 2.84
C TYR A 350 -1.14 -23.83 3.58
N GLN A 351 -1.49 -23.86 4.87
CA GLN A 351 -1.60 -25.07 5.68
C GLN A 351 -2.96 -25.77 5.44
N LYS A 352 -2.97 -27.10 5.30
CA LYS A 352 -4.16 -27.91 4.93
C LYS A 352 -5.41 -27.69 5.81
N SER A 353 -5.28 -27.19 7.04
CA SER A 353 -6.35 -27.08 8.05
C SER A 353 -7.47 -26.08 7.70
N ASP A 354 -7.19 -25.04 6.92
CA ASP A 354 -8.18 -23.98 6.65
C ASP A 354 -9.00 -24.22 5.36
N SER A 355 -8.71 -25.30 4.63
CA SER A 355 -9.28 -25.55 3.30
C SER A 355 -10.53 -26.45 3.27
N HIS A 356 -10.91 -27.05 4.40
CA HIS A 356 -11.81 -28.22 4.36
C HIS A 356 -13.31 -27.88 4.20
N SER A 357 -13.77 -26.69 4.54
CA SER A 357 -15.21 -26.35 4.44
C SER A 357 -15.58 -25.61 3.14
N MET A 358 -14.71 -24.75 2.60
CA MET A 358 -15.01 -23.98 1.38
C MET A 358 -14.85 -24.80 0.08
N LYS A 359 -14.09 -25.89 0.07
CA LYS A 359 -13.90 -26.70 -1.15
C LYS A 359 -15.18 -27.41 -1.64
N ARG A 360 -16.23 -27.54 -0.81
CA ARG A 360 -17.44 -28.31 -1.14
C ARG A 360 -18.65 -27.48 -1.59
N LEU A 361 -18.53 -26.15 -1.66
CA LEU A 361 -19.65 -25.30 -2.07
C LEU A 361 -19.52 -24.87 -3.54
N PRO A 362 -20.59 -24.99 -4.36
CA PRO A 362 -20.62 -24.44 -5.71
C PRO A 362 -20.33 -22.93 -5.72
N CYS A 363 -19.70 -22.42 -6.78
CA CYS A 363 -19.26 -21.03 -6.92
C CYS A 363 -20.37 -20.01 -6.60
N THR A 364 -21.60 -20.29 -7.05
CA THR A 364 -22.79 -19.47 -6.79
C THR A 364 -23.18 -19.40 -5.31
N ARG A 365 -23.00 -20.47 -4.53
CA ARG A 365 -23.28 -20.46 -3.07
C ARG A 365 -22.21 -19.71 -2.27
N LYS A 366 -20.95 -19.66 -2.74
CA LYS A 366 -19.87 -18.90 -2.09
C LYS A 366 -20.07 -17.40 -2.24
N VAL A 367 -20.43 -16.95 -3.45
CA VAL A 367 -20.75 -15.56 -3.75
C VAL A 367 -22.03 -15.13 -3.01
N VAL A 368 -23.05 -16.00 -2.97
CA VAL A 368 -24.27 -15.73 -2.18
C VAL A 368 -23.96 -15.68 -0.69
N LEU A 369 -23.11 -16.56 -0.13
CA LEU A 369 -22.70 -16.47 1.27
C LEU A 369 -21.90 -15.20 1.56
N LEU A 370 -21.02 -14.74 0.67
CA LEU A 370 -20.29 -13.48 0.84
C LEU A 370 -21.22 -12.26 0.75
N LEU A 371 -22.19 -12.26 -0.19
CA LEU A 371 -23.20 -11.21 -0.34
C LEU A 371 -24.27 -11.24 0.77
N GLN A 372 -24.58 -12.42 1.31
CA GLN A 372 -25.51 -12.63 2.42
C GLN A 372 -24.81 -12.40 3.77
N TRP A 373 -23.49 -12.61 3.86
CA TRP A 373 -22.60 -12.21 4.94
C TRP A 373 -22.42 -10.70 4.96
N GLN A 374 -22.17 -10.09 3.80
CA GLN A 374 -22.25 -8.66 3.59
C GLN A 374 -23.63 -8.15 4.00
N ARG A 375 -24.75 -8.69 3.52
CA ARG A 375 -26.10 -8.25 3.95
C ARG A 375 -26.41 -8.47 5.43
N THR A 376 -26.02 -9.59 6.06
CA THR A 376 -26.39 -9.87 7.46
C THR A 376 -25.52 -9.16 8.49
N HIS A 377 -24.29 -8.77 8.12
CA HIS A 377 -23.36 -8.06 9.01
C HIS A 377 -23.18 -6.59 8.64
N LEU A 378 -23.33 -6.19 7.36
CA LEU A 378 -23.47 -4.76 6.97
C LEU A 378 -24.84 -4.20 7.32
N ALA A 379 -25.94 -4.97 7.28
CA ALA A 379 -27.26 -4.44 7.67
C ALA A 379 -27.40 -4.21 9.19
N LYS A 380 -26.52 -4.80 10.01
CA LYS A 380 -26.40 -4.46 11.43
C LYS A 380 -25.48 -3.26 11.69
N LEU A 381 -24.88 -2.71 10.64
CA LEU A 381 -23.91 -1.61 10.69
C LEU A 381 -24.33 -0.49 9.71
N LEU A 382 -25.39 0.24 10.04
CA LEU A 382 -25.66 1.56 9.47
C LEU A 382 -25.97 2.56 10.59
N PRO A 383 -25.46 3.82 10.50
CA PRO A 383 -25.39 4.62 9.27
C PRO A 383 -23.98 5.06 8.78
N ALA A 384 -22.88 4.40 9.18
CA ALA A 384 -21.53 4.91 8.89
C ALA A 384 -20.57 3.92 8.19
N PHE A 385 -21.08 2.92 7.47
CA PHE A 385 -20.23 1.99 6.74
C PHE A 385 -19.96 2.50 5.32
N VAL A 386 -18.72 2.90 5.09
CA VAL A 386 -18.17 3.16 3.77
C VAL A 386 -16.93 2.27 3.62
N PRO A 387 -16.77 1.53 2.50
CA PRO A 387 -15.65 0.62 2.31
C PRO A 387 -14.32 1.35 2.55
N ILE A 388 -13.48 0.80 3.43
CA ILE A 388 -12.15 1.34 3.72
C ILE A 388 -11.18 0.83 2.65
N LEU A 389 -11.27 1.38 1.44
CA LEU A 389 -10.28 1.08 0.42
C LEU A 389 -9.11 2.03 0.57
N SER A 390 -8.09 1.64 1.35
CA SER A 390 -6.83 2.36 1.41
C SER A 390 -6.16 2.32 0.05
N CYS A 391 -6.04 3.46 -0.62
CA CYS A 391 -5.15 3.63 -1.77
C CYS A 391 -4.00 4.58 -1.39
N PHE A 392 -2.85 4.28 -1.95
CA PHE A 392 -1.58 4.94 -1.89
C PHE A 392 -1.19 5.38 -3.30
N ALA A 393 -1.19 6.69 -3.52
CA ALA A 393 -0.42 7.32 -4.57
C ALA A 393 0.94 7.68 -3.94
N GLN A 394 1.81 6.70 -3.78
CA GLN A 394 3.16 6.99 -3.30
C GLN A 394 3.89 7.81 -4.36
N MET A 395 4.44 8.96 -3.92
CA MET A 395 5.32 9.87 -4.65
C MET A 395 6.66 9.25 -4.96
#